data_AF-A0A8J6KY26-F1
#
_entry.id   AF-A0A8J6KY26-F1
#
_cell.length_a   1.000
_cell.length_b   1.000
_cell.length_c   1.000
_cell.angle_alpha   90.00
_cell.angle_beta   90.00
_cell.angle_gamma   90.00
#
_symmetry.space_group_name_H-M   'P 1'
#
loop_
_entity.id
_entity.type
_entity.pdbx_description
1 polymer ?
#
loop_
_entity_poly.entity_id
_entity_poly.type
_entity_poly.pdbx_seq_one_letter_code
_entity_poly.pdbx_strand_id
1 'polypeptide(L)'
;MVFPEHINNESKMCFCKNWHKSKKKAFTKSCKKWQDDMGKKQLKNFSGRKKYCQDIWISAHTQIHLLLPLCQKKARLMEIQVNGDTVAEKLGWTPERREQQVPVNQVFKQDNVIDVMG
;
A
#
# COMPACT_ATOMS: atom_id res chain seq x y z
N MET A 1 -1.59 -11.02 -1.61
CA MET A 1 -1.52 -9.59 -1.22
C MET A 1 -1.41 -9.51 0.30
N VAL A 2 -0.52 -8.67 0.84
CA VAL A 2 -0.38 -8.47 2.29
C VAL A 2 -0.76 -7.04 2.62
N PHE A 3 -1.67 -6.87 3.57
CA PHE A 3 -2.12 -5.56 4.04
C PHE A 3 -1.38 -5.16 5.31
N PRO A 4 -1.18 -3.86 5.56
CA PRO A 4 -0.61 -3.38 6.82
C PRO A 4 -1.57 -3.59 7.99
N GLU A 5 -1.06 -3.42 9.21
CA GLU A 5 -1.83 -3.57 10.43
C GLU A 5 -2.80 -2.41 10.58
N HIS A 6 -2.30 -1.20 10.34
CA HIS A 6 -3.07 0.04 10.40
C HIS A 6 -3.33 0.56 8.99
N ILE A 7 -4.61 0.75 8.68
CA ILE A 7 -5.05 1.34 7.41
C ILE A 7 -5.88 2.57 7.72
N ASN A 8 -5.48 3.71 7.14
CA ASN A 8 -6.18 4.97 7.29
C ASN A 8 -7.60 4.90 6.71
N ASN A 9 -8.53 5.66 7.29
CA ASN A 9 -9.92 5.68 6.87
C ASN A 9 -10.10 6.15 5.42
N GLU A 10 -9.25 7.06 4.93
CA GLU A 10 -9.27 7.55 3.54
C GLU A 10 -9.06 6.42 2.53
N SER A 11 -8.13 5.50 2.82
CA SER A 11 -7.89 4.32 1.99
C SER A 11 -9.06 3.34 2.09
N LYS A 12 -9.71 3.22 3.26
CA LYS A 12 -10.92 2.38 3.43
C LYS A 12 -12.11 2.93 2.64
N MET A 13 -12.23 4.26 2.49
CA MET A 13 -13.26 4.89 1.65
C MET A 13 -13.15 4.49 0.18
N CYS A 14 -11.98 3.99 -0.27
CA CYS A 14 -11.81 3.50 -1.64
C CYS A 14 -12.65 2.26 -1.94
N PHE A 15 -12.85 1.41 -0.93
CA PHE A 15 -13.51 0.11 -1.06
C PHE A 15 -15.03 0.17 -0.83
N CYS A 16 -15.58 1.34 -0.56
CA CYS A 16 -17.02 1.53 -0.32
C CYS A 16 -17.54 2.69 -1.17
N LYS A 17 -18.50 2.43 -2.06
CA LYS A 17 -19.15 3.48 -2.86
C LYS A 17 -19.81 4.54 -1.97
N ASN A 18 -20.56 4.09 -0.95
CA ASN A 18 -21.22 4.95 0.03
C ASN A 18 -20.64 4.74 1.42
N TRP A 19 -19.54 5.42 1.74
CA TRP A 19 -18.86 5.28 3.04
C TRP A 19 -19.74 5.67 4.23
N HIS A 20 -20.46 6.79 4.14
CA HIS A 20 -21.27 7.31 5.25
C HIS A 20 -22.42 6.39 5.67
N LYS A 21 -22.99 5.63 4.72
CA LYS A 21 -24.06 4.65 4.97
C LYS A 21 -23.52 3.24 5.26
N SER A 22 -22.21 3.03 5.16
CA SER A 22 -21.57 1.73 5.35
C SER A 22 -21.31 1.44 6.82
N LYS A 23 -21.24 0.15 7.16
CA LYS A 23 -20.81 -0.33 8.49
C LYS A 23 -19.29 -0.18 8.71
N LYS A 24 -18.54 0.36 7.74
CA LYS A 24 -17.09 0.64 7.81
C LYS A 24 -16.25 -0.59 8.22
N LYS A 25 -16.65 -1.79 7.81
CA LYS A 25 -16.00 -3.06 8.18
C LYS A 25 -14.83 -3.46 7.27
N ALA A 26 -14.43 -2.60 6.33
CA ALA A 26 -13.29 -2.86 5.44
C ALA A 26 -12.02 -3.14 6.27
N PHE A 27 -11.29 -4.18 5.90
CA PHE A 27 -10.04 -4.64 6.52
C PHE A 27 -10.11 -5.11 7.98
N THR A 28 -11.27 -5.11 8.63
CA THR A 28 -11.41 -5.52 10.04
C THR A 28 -10.88 -6.94 10.31
N LYS A 29 -11.13 -7.90 9.41
CA LYS A 29 -10.60 -9.26 9.51
C LYS A 29 -9.08 -9.32 9.29
N SER A 30 -8.57 -8.52 8.35
CA SER A 30 -7.14 -8.51 8.01
C SER A 30 -6.30 -7.88 9.11
N CYS A 31 -6.78 -6.81 9.76
CA CYS A 31 -6.14 -6.21 10.91
C CYS A 31 -6.09 -7.18 12.11
N LYS A 32 -7.15 -7.96 12.35
CA LYS A 32 -7.16 -8.98 13.41
C LYS A 32 -6.09 -10.06 13.22
N LYS A 33 -5.80 -10.45 11.98
CA LYS A 33 -4.72 -11.42 11.68
C LYS A 33 -3.33 -10.94 12.10
N TRP A 34 -3.12 -9.63 12.22
CA TRP A 34 -1.87 -9.08 12.75
C TRP A 34 -1.79 -9.17 14.27
N GLN A 35 -2.91 -9.33 14.98
CA GLN A 35 -2.93 -9.47 16.43
C GLN A 35 -2.59 -10.91 16.86
N ASP A 36 -3.01 -11.91 16.07
CA ASP A 36 -2.76 -13.33 16.33
C ASP A 36 -1.33 -13.75 15.96
N ASP A 37 -0.62 -14.45 16.85
CA ASP A 37 0.76 -14.93 16.59
C ASP A 37 0.86 -15.93 15.43
N MET A 38 -0.16 -16.77 15.27
CA MET A 38 -0.28 -17.67 14.11
C MET A 38 -0.49 -16.88 12.81
N GLY A 39 -1.26 -15.79 12.88
CA GLY A 39 -1.48 -14.90 11.74
C GLY A 39 -0.22 -14.15 11.33
N LYS A 40 0.55 -13.64 12.30
CA LYS A 40 1.87 -13.02 12.06
C LYS A 40 2.84 -13.98 11.37
N LYS A 41 2.89 -15.25 11.79
CA LYS A 41 3.72 -16.27 11.13
C LYS A 41 3.32 -16.46 9.67
N GLN A 42 2.02 -16.55 9.37
CA GLN A 42 1.55 -16.67 7.98
C GLN A 42 1.86 -15.43 7.14
N LEU A 43 1.80 -14.24 7.71
CA LEU A 43 2.09 -12.98 7.02
C LEU A 43 3.59 -12.79 6.71
N LYS A 44 4.45 -13.30 7.59
CA LYS A 44 5.91 -13.33 7.42
C LYS A 44 6.42 -14.45 6.49
N ASN A 45 5.56 -15.40 6.14
CA ASN A 45 5.93 -16.45 5.20
C ASN A 45 5.95 -15.89 3.76
N PHE A 46 7.16 -15.56 3.30
CA PHE A 46 7.44 -15.11 1.92
C PHE A 46 8.05 -16.20 1.04
N SER A 47 8.22 -17.43 1.56
CA SER A 47 8.89 -18.55 0.87
C SER A 47 8.29 -18.88 -0.49
N GLY A 48 6.95 -18.88 -0.61
CA GLY A 48 6.27 -19.08 -1.91
C GLY A 48 6.51 -17.92 -2.88
N ARG A 49 6.51 -16.67 -2.40
CA ARG A 49 6.72 -15.49 -3.25
C ARG A 49 8.15 -15.41 -3.81
N LYS A 50 9.14 -15.81 -3.01
CA LYS A 50 10.55 -15.88 -3.47
C LYS A 50 10.78 -16.87 -4.61
N LYS A 51 10.00 -17.96 -4.68
CA LYS A 51 10.18 -19.02 -5.67
C LYS A 51 9.49 -18.73 -7.00
N TYR A 52 8.33 -18.09 -6.97
CA TYR A 52 7.46 -17.99 -8.15
C TYR A 52 7.24 -16.57 -8.66
N CYS A 53 7.39 -15.53 -7.84
CA CYS A 53 7.11 -14.16 -8.28
C CYS A 53 8.36 -13.53 -8.89
N GLN A 54 8.26 -13.06 -10.13
CA GLN A 54 9.32 -12.28 -10.80
C GLN A 54 9.19 -10.78 -10.46
N ASP A 55 7.95 -10.28 -10.47
CA ASP A 55 7.62 -8.90 -10.17
C ASP A 55 6.82 -8.76 -8.87
N ILE A 56 7.07 -7.65 -8.18
CA ILE A 56 6.42 -7.29 -6.94
C ILE A 56 5.79 -5.92 -7.12
N TRP A 57 4.47 -5.87 -6.98
CA TRP A 57 3.71 -4.63 -6.91
C TRP A 57 3.38 -4.27 -5.46
N ILE A 58 3.47 -2.98 -5.17
CA ILE A 58 3.02 -2.37 -3.92
C ILE A 58 1.76 -1.56 -4.17
N SER A 59 0.82 -1.61 -3.24
CA SER A 59 -0.34 -0.72 -3.25
C SER A 59 -0.01 0.52 -2.44
N ALA A 60 -0.03 1.69 -3.10
CA ALA A 60 0.19 2.99 -2.50
C ALA A 60 -1.11 3.81 -2.55
N HIS A 61 -1.29 4.72 -1.59
CA HIS A 61 -2.40 5.66 -1.60
C HIS A 61 -1.92 7.08 -1.35
N THR A 62 -2.58 8.04 -2.01
CA THR A 62 -2.31 9.48 -1.83
C THR A 62 -3.05 10.03 -0.60
N GLN A 63 -2.43 10.94 0.13
CA GLN A 63 -3.06 11.67 1.24
C GLN A 63 -3.75 12.94 0.71
N ILE A 64 -5.00 12.82 0.27
CA ILE A 64 -5.71 13.92 -0.40
C ILE A 64 -6.21 14.96 0.59
N HIS A 65 -6.43 14.61 1.86
CA HIS A 65 -6.84 15.58 2.87
C HIS A 65 -5.82 16.71 3.10
N LEU A 66 -4.54 16.46 2.78
CA LEU A 66 -3.47 17.47 2.84
C LEU A 66 -3.47 18.40 1.63
N LEU A 67 -4.12 18.00 0.53
CA LEU A 67 -4.16 18.74 -0.73
C LEU A 67 -5.40 19.66 -0.73
N LEU A 68 -5.31 20.78 0.00
CA LEU A 68 -6.30 21.86 -0.05
C LEU A 68 -6.21 22.61 -1.40
N PRO A 69 -7.32 23.09 -1.99
CA PRO A 69 -8.70 23.18 -1.50
C PRO A 69 -9.64 22.06 -2.02
N LEU A 70 -9.15 20.83 -2.20
CA LEU A 70 -9.99 19.76 -2.77
C LEU A 70 -11.03 19.25 -1.76
N CYS A 71 -12.31 19.23 -2.17
CA CYS A 71 -13.41 18.64 -1.37
C CYS A 71 -13.38 17.09 -1.32
N GLN A 72 -12.44 16.44 -2.01
CA GLN A 72 -12.35 14.99 -2.11
C GLN A 72 -11.69 14.38 -0.86
N LYS A 73 -12.44 13.53 -0.14
CA LYS A 73 -11.93 12.80 1.05
C LYS A 73 -11.48 11.37 0.74
N LYS A 74 -11.76 10.87 -0.47
CA LYS A 74 -11.44 9.50 -0.90
C LYS A 74 -10.04 9.50 -1.50
N ALA A 75 -9.12 8.73 -0.93
CA ALA A 75 -7.77 8.59 -1.46
C ALA A 75 -7.77 7.98 -2.88
N ARG A 76 -6.71 8.21 -3.66
CA ARG A 76 -6.43 7.46 -4.89
C ARG A 76 -5.51 6.31 -4.54
N LEU A 77 -5.94 5.09 -4.84
CA LEU A 77 -5.12 3.88 -4.73
C LEU A 77 -4.46 3.63 -6.09
N MET A 78 -3.16 3.35 -6.07
CA MET A 78 -2.39 2.97 -7.24
C MET A 78 -1.52 1.77 -6.89
N GLU A 79 -1.28 0.92 -7.88
CA GLU A 79 -0.29 -0.15 -7.79
C GLU A 79 0.98 0.31 -8.48
N ILE A 80 2.10 0.26 -7.76
CA ILE A 80 3.41 0.67 -8.24
C ILE A 80 4.31 -0.56 -8.23
N GLN A 81 5.02 -0.80 -9.33
CA GLN A 81 6.01 -1.87 -9.39
C GLN A 81 7.27 -1.48 -8.60
N VAL A 82 7.79 -2.40 -7.80
CA VAL A 82 9.08 -2.22 -7.13
C VAL A 82 10.18 -2.68 -8.06
N ASN A 83 11.01 -1.73 -8.47
CA ASN A 83 12.20 -1.99 -9.26
C ASN A 83 13.38 -2.31 -8.34
N GLY A 84 14.21 -3.28 -8.73
CA GLY A 84 15.34 -3.79 -7.95
C GLY A 84 15.89 -5.07 -8.55
N ASP A 85 17.13 -5.40 -8.21
CA ASP A 85 17.90 -6.44 -8.91
C ASP A 85 17.41 -7.85 -8.58
N THR A 86 17.07 -8.13 -7.31
CA THR A 86 16.62 -9.46 -6.87
C THR A 86 15.26 -9.41 -6.18
N VAL A 87 14.41 -10.41 -6.42
CA VAL A 87 13.09 -10.57 -5.77
C VAL A 87 13.20 -10.60 -4.23
N ALA A 88 14.28 -11.19 -3.71
CA ALA A 88 14.54 -11.23 -2.27
C ALA A 88 14.74 -9.83 -1.67
N GLU A 89 15.42 -8.94 -2.38
CA GLU A 89 15.64 -7.55 -1.98
C GLU A 89 14.33 -6.76 -2.02
N LYS A 90 13.57 -6.87 -3.12
CA LYS A 90 12.22 -6.28 -3.24
C LYS A 90 11.31 -6.70 -2.08
N LEU A 91 11.37 -7.98 -1.71
CA LEU A 91 10.59 -8.55 -0.60
C LEU A 91 11.09 -8.13 0.79
N GLY A 92 12.37 -7.84 0.97
CA GLY A 92 12.93 -7.31 2.22
C GLY A 92 12.57 -5.82 2.40
N TRP A 93 12.62 -5.06 1.32
CA TRP A 93 12.32 -3.64 1.29
C TRP A 93 10.84 -3.31 1.52
N THR A 94 9.92 -4.13 0.98
CA THR A 94 8.48 -3.84 1.01
C THR A 94 7.87 -3.80 2.44
N PRO A 95 8.18 -4.73 3.36
CA PRO A 95 7.70 -4.69 4.73
C PRO A 95 8.20 -3.50 5.55
N GLU A 96 9.45 -3.07 5.35
CA GLU A 96 10.07 -1.97 6.12
C GLU A 96 9.39 -0.63 5.85
N ARG A 97 8.93 -0.41 4.61
CA ARG A 97 8.24 0.82 4.20
C ARG A 97 6.74 0.81 4.43
N ARG A 98 6.19 -0.21 5.10
CA ARG A 98 4.77 -0.19 5.45
C ARG A 98 4.48 0.94 6.42
N GLU A 99 3.35 1.61 6.20
CA GLU A 99 2.86 2.70 7.06
C GLU A 99 3.75 3.96 7.07
N GLN A 100 4.85 3.98 6.30
CA GLN A 100 5.70 5.14 6.10
C GLN A 100 5.27 5.93 4.85
N GLN A 101 5.35 7.26 4.93
CA GLN A 101 5.15 8.13 3.78
C GLN A 101 6.41 8.14 2.92
N VAL A 102 6.24 7.97 1.61
CA VAL A 102 7.32 8.12 0.63
C VAL A 102 7.15 9.48 -0.06
N PRO A 103 8.09 10.42 0.13
CA PRO A 103 8.03 11.73 -0.53
C PRO A 103 8.44 11.61 -2.00
N VAL A 104 7.88 12.50 -2.83
CA VAL A 104 8.06 12.47 -4.30
C VAL A 104 9.53 12.65 -4.70
N ASN A 105 10.28 13.45 -3.95
CA ASN A 105 11.71 13.69 -4.15
C ASN A 105 12.59 12.44 -3.98
N GLN A 106 12.10 11.40 -3.30
CA GLN A 106 12.81 10.13 -3.17
C GLN A 106 12.60 9.24 -4.41
N VAL A 107 11.50 9.42 -5.12
CA VAL A 107 11.12 8.60 -6.28
C VAL A 107 11.64 9.21 -7.57
N PHE A 108 11.51 10.53 -7.73
CA PHE A 108 11.93 11.24 -8.93
C PHE A 108 13.14 12.12 -8.62
N LYS A 109 14.15 12.05 -9.50
CA LYS A 109 15.28 12.97 -9.47
C LYS A 109 14.99 14.18 -10.34
N GLN A 110 15.61 15.30 -10.00
CA GLN A 110 15.61 16.49 -10.83
C GLN A 110 16.23 16.13 -12.20
N ASP A 111 15.65 16.70 -13.27
CA ASP A 111 16.07 16.51 -14.68
C ASP A 111 15.85 15.11 -15.28
N ASN A 112 15.11 14.22 -14.60
CA ASN A 112 14.64 12.97 -15.21
C ASN A 112 13.47 13.24 -16.18
N VAL A 113 13.51 12.60 -17.36
CA VAL A 113 12.36 12.54 -18.27
C VAL A 113 11.30 11.62 -17.67
N ILE A 114 10.07 12.13 -17.54
CA ILE A 114 8.93 11.40 -16.98
C ILE A 114 7.75 11.41 -17.95
N ASP A 115 7.02 10.30 -17.98
CA ASP A 115 5.74 10.21 -18.69
C ASP A 115 4.58 10.60 -17.78
N VAL A 116 3.59 11.30 -18.33
CA VAL A 116 2.39 11.73 -17.61
C VAL A 116 1.16 11.02 -18.19
N MET A 117 0.46 10.25 -17.36
CA MET A 117 -0.82 9.62 -17.68
C MET A 117 -1.94 10.25 -16.84
N GLY A 118 -3.06 10.61 -17.47
CA GLY A 118 -4.18 11.34 -16.86
C GLY A 118 -5.53 10.72 -17.14
#